data_AF-A0A380P946-F1
#
_entry.id   AF-A0A380P946-F1
#
_cell.length_a   1.000
_cell.length_b   1.000
_cell.length_c   1.000
_cell.angle_alpha   90.00
_cell.angle_beta   90.00
_cell.angle_gamma   90.00
#
_symmetry.space_group_name_H-M   'P 1'
#
loop_
_entity.id
_entity.type
_entity.pdbx_description
1 polymer ?
#
loop_
_entity_poly.entity_id
_entity_poly.type
_entity_poly.pdbx_seq_one_letter_code
_entity_poly.pdbx_strand_id
1 'polypeptide(L)'
;MQKELEKAERQLGSYDGQLKRASETDRYYQSGLASLTQKLQRNTDIMHIREQRLQAQGREEAAAKTHVDGLKNSQESLSGILKIQERELNRVASQSGKTSEEYHKQAMRVEETKKSLAETRAELKYYQSGLAGGEQKLKELNTALTHNNELYKANADRLELQGRHNASLQTKLARTKNAYATQNKELSEQREQLKRLESAQDRSNESLAKQRAEVAKSEAKLAGYGKEIKTVQREVDHLNPFGFSKWDKE
;
A
#
# COMPACT_ATOMS: atom_id res chain seq x y z
N MET A 1 -1.75 -8.28 -74.10
CA MET A 1 -1.94 -9.46 -73.22
C MET A 1 -0.89 -9.53 -72.12
N GLN A 2 0.41 -9.54 -72.41
CA GLN A 2 1.47 -9.68 -71.40
C GLN A 2 1.51 -8.54 -70.35
N LYS A 3 1.33 -7.28 -70.76
CA LYS A 3 1.22 -6.13 -69.84
C LYS A 3 0.00 -6.16 -68.90
N GLU A 4 -1.12 -6.76 -69.35
CA GLU A 4 -2.32 -6.90 -68.52
C GLU A 4 -2.18 -8.03 -67.51
N LEU A 5 -1.49 -9.12 -67.88
CA LEU A 5 -1.11 -10.21 -66.97
C LEU A 5 -0.18 -9.71 -65.84
N GLU A 6 0.89 -8.99 -66.18
CA GLU A 6 1.80 -8.40 -65.19
C GLU A 6 1.12 -7.37 -64.28
N LYS A 7 0.08 -6.69 -64.76
CA LYS A 7 -0.72 -5.75 -63.96
C LYS A 7 -1.65 -6.49 -63.00
N ALA A 8 -2.29 -7.56 -63.48
CA ALA A 8 -3.13 -8.43 -62.66
C ALA A 8 -2.32 -9.17 -61.58
N GLU A 9 -1.12 -9.68 -61.91
CA GLU A 9 -0.22 -10.33 -60.95
C GLU A 9 0.22 -9.37 -59.84
N ARG A 10 0.60 -8.13 -60.19
CA ARG A 10 0.93 -7.08 -59.20
C ARG A 10 -0.26 -6.72 -58.33
N GLN A 11 -1.45 -6.63 -58.90
CA GLN A 11 -2.68 -6.38 -58.15
C GLN A 11 -3.02 -7.54 -57.21
N LEU A 12 -2.89 -8.79 -57.65
CA LEU A 12 -3.08 -9.98 -56.83
C LEU A 12 -2.12 -10.03 -55.65
N GLY A 13 -0.82 -9.77 -55.88
CA GLY A 13 0.16 -9.70 -54.79
C GLY A 13 -0.15 -8.59 -53.77
N SER A 14 -0.62 -7.43 -54.25
CA SER A 14 -1.10 -6.35 -53.38
C SER A 14 -2.31 -6.78 -52.55
N TYR A 15 -3.30 -7.43 -53.16
CA TYR A 15 -4.50 -7.91 -52.45
C TYR A 15 -4.17 -8.99 -51.43
N ASP A 16 -3.27 -9.93 -51.74
CA ASP A 16 -2.82 -10.96 -50.79
C ASP A 16 -2.13 -10.33 -49.56
N GLY A 17 -1.27 -9.34 -49.78
CA GLY A 17 -0.63 -8.60 -48.68
C GLY A 17 -1.60 -7.76 -47.85
N GLN A 18 -2.67 -7.22 -48.46
CA GLN A 18 -3.73 -6.53 -47.73
C GLN A 18 -4.57 -7.50 -46.90
N LEU A 19 -4.94 -8.65 -47.47
CA LEU A 19 -5.71 -9.68 -46.79
C LEU A 19 -4.96 -10.26 -45.57
N LYS A 20 -3.65 -10.52 -45.70
CA LYS A 20 -2.80 -10.97 -44.59
C LYS A 20 -2.79 -9.99 -43.43
N ARG A 21 -2.57 -8.69 -43.70
CA ARG A 21 -2.58 -7.64 -42.67
C ARG A 21 -3.95 -7.48 -42.01
N ALA A 22 -5.02 -7.55 -42.79
CA ALA A 22 -6.39 -7.50 -42.25
C ALA A 22 -6.66 -8.69 -41.33
N SER A 23 -6.23 -9.90 -41.71
CA SER A 23 -6.39 -11.11 -40.90
C SER A 23 -5.57 -11.05 -39.60
N GLU A 24 -4.34 -10.54 -39.65
CA GLU A 24 -3.51 -10.35 -38.45
C GLU A 24 -4.12 -9.32 -37.48
N THR A 25 -4.64 -8.23 -38.03
CA THR A 25 -5.31 -7.18 -37.24
C THR A 25 -6.58 -7.74 -36.58
N ASP A 26 -7.41 -8.46 -37.34
CA ASP A 26 -8.63 -9.08 -36.81
C ASP A 26 -8.31 -10.08 -35.69
N ARG A 27 -7.27 -10.93 -35.87
CA ARG A 27 -6.79 -11.83 -34.82
C ARG A 27 -6.29 -11.08 -33.58
N TYR A 28 -5.57 -9.97 -33.75
CA TYR A 28 -5.10 -9.17 -32.63
C TYR A 28 -6.25 -8.67 -31.74
N TYR A 29 -7.36 -8.23 -32.35
CA TYR A 29 -8.55 -7.81 -31.61
C TYR A 29 -9.34 -8.99 -31.05
N GLN A 30 -9.63 -10.01 -31.87
CA GLN A 30 -10.41 -11.18 -31.45
C GLN A 30 -9.75 -12.01 -30.35
N SER A 31 -8.41 -12.07 -30.33
CA SER A 31 -7.67 -12.78 -29.29
C SER A 31 -7.79 -12.15 -27.90
N GLY A 32 -8.30 -10.91 -27.81
CA GLY A 32 -8.34 -10.12 -26.59
C GLY A 32 -7.01 -9.47 -26.21
N LEU A 33 -5.97 -9.62 -27.04
CA LEU A 33 -4.64 -9.05 -26.81
C LEU A 33 -4.68 -7.52 -26.77
N ALA A 34 -5.43 -6.91 -27.70
CA ALA A 34 -5.66 -5.47 -27.72
C ALA A 34 -6.27 -4.96 -26.40
N SER A 35 -7.32 -5.64 -25.92
CA SER A 35 -8.03 -5.27 -24.70
C SER A 35 -7.15 -5.40 -23.46
N LEU A 36 -6.35 -6.47 -23.36
CA LEU A 36 -5.41 -6.66 -22.24
C LEU A 36 -4.28 -5.63 -22.26
N THR A 37 -3.74 -5.32 -23.44
CA THR A 37 -2.68 -4.31 -23.58
C THR A 37 -3.18 -2.93 -23.19
N GLN A 38 -4.40 -2.56 -23.62
CA GLN A 38 -5.03 -1.31 -23.20
C GLN A 38 -5.37 -1.29 -21.70
N LYS A 39 -5.83 -2.42 -21.13
CA LYS A 39 -6.07 -2.54 -19.68
C LYS A 39 -4.78 -2.33 -18.89
N LEU A 40 -3.68 -2.97 -19.32
CA LEU A 40 -2.35 -2.78 -18.73
C LEU A 40 -1.97 -1.31 -18.71
N GLN A 41 -1.97 -0.65 -19.88
CA GLN A 41 -1.61 0.76 -20.02
C GLN A 41 -2.43 1.66 -19.10
N ARG A 42 -3.78 1.58 -19.18
CA ARG A 42 -4.67 2.42 -18.36
C ARG A 42 -4.45 2.20 -16.87
N ASN A 43 -4.24 0.95 -16.45
CA ASN A 43 -4.03 0.64 -15.03
C ASN A 43 -2.69 1.19 -14.53
N THR A 44 -1.63 1.10 -15.33
CA THR A 44 -0.31 1.66 -15.02
C THR A 44 -0.37 3.19 -14.95
N ASP A 45 -1.07 3.85 -15.88
CA ASP A 45 -1.24 5.31 -15.86
C ASP A 45 -1.99 5.77 -14.60
N ILE A 46 -3.11 5.12 -14.29
CA ILE A 46 -3.91 5.42 -13.09
C ILE A 46 -3.11 5.17 -11.82
N MET A 47 -2.34 4.08 -11.77
CA MET A 47 -1.46 3.76 -10.64
C MET A 47 -0.47 4.90 -10.40
N HIS A 48 0.29 5.31 -11.41
CA HIS A 48 1.29 6.37 -11.28
C HIS A 48 0.67 7.71 -10.84
N ILE A 49 -0.45 8.11 -11.45
CA ILE A 49 -1.13 9.36 -11.07
C ILE A 49 -1.57 9.33 -9.60
N ARG A 50 -2.15 8.19 -9.16
CA ARG A 50 -2.62 8.05 -7.78
C ARG A 50 -1.46 8.01 -6.79
N GLU A 51 -0.39 7.31 -7.13
CA GLU A 51 0.84 7.20 -6.34
C GLU A 51 1.47 8.59 -6.15
N GLN A 52 1.72 9.32 -7.23
CA GLN A 52 2.30 10.67 -7.20
C GLN A 52 1.44 11.63 -6.37
N ARG A 53 0.11 11.59 -6.53
CA ARG A 53 -0.80 12.41 -5.73
C ARG A 53 -0.69 12.08 -4.23
N LEU A 54 -0.55 10.80 -3.87
CA LEU A 54 -0.43 10.38 -2.47
C LEU A 54 0.93 10.78 -1.88
N GLN A 55 2.02 10.64 -2.63
CA GLN A 55 3.35 11.12 -2.24
C GLN A 55 3.36 12.63 -2.02
N ALA A 56 2.76 13.41 -2.94
CA ALA A 56 2.62 14.86 -2.78
C ALA A 56 1.79 15.28 -1.54
N GLN A 57 0.92 14.38 -1.05
CA GLN A 57 0.16 14.58 0.20
C GLN A 57 0.93 14.09 1.45
N GLY A 58 2.17 13.61 1.31
CA GLY A 58 2.95 13.01 2.39
C GLY A 58 2.42 11.64 2.85
N ARG A 59 1.63 10.95 2.01
CA ARG A 59 0.95 9.68 2.35
C ARG A 59 1.70 8.48 1.78
N GLU A 60 2.97 8.33 2.17
CA GLU A 60 3.90 7.32 1.64
C GLU A 60 3.39 5.87 1.74
N GLU A 61 2.82 5.47 2.87
CA GLU A 61 2.29 4.11 3.05
C GLU A 61 1.12 3.83 2.10
N ALA A 62 0.25 4.82 1.89
CA ALA A 62 -0.88 4.71 0.96
C ALA A 62 -0.41 4.70 -0.51
N ALA A 63 0.65 5.45 -0.82
CA ALA A 63 1.30 5.42 -2.13
C ALA A 63 1.90 4.04 -2.41
N ALA A 64 2.66 3.48 -1.46
CA ALA A 64 3.22 2.13 -1.57
C ALA A 64 2.14 1.05 -1.74
N LYS A 65 1.02 1.15 -1.01
CA LYS A 65 -0.13 0.24 -1.20
C LYS A 65 -0.76 0.37 -2.59
N THR A 66 -0.92 1.60 -3.09
CA THR A 66 -1.43 1.86 -4.45
C THR A 66 -0.51 1.28 -5.52
N HIS A 67 0.79 1.40 -5.32
CA HIS A 67 1.80 0.83 -6.20
C HIS A 67 1.70 -0.71 -6.23
N VAL A 68 1.61 -1.36 -5.07
CA VAL A 68 1.40 -2.83 -4.98
C VAL A 68 0.14 -3.28 -5.72
N ASP A 69 -0.98 -2.56 -5.59
CA ASP A 69 -2.22 -2.91 -6.28
C ASP A 69 -2.11 -2.74 -7.81
N GLY A 70 -1.42 -1.69 -8.26
CA GLY A 70 -1.11 -1.50 -9.68
C GLY A 70 -0.20 -2.59 -10.26
N LEU A 71 0.81 -3.02 -9.50
CA LEU A 71 1.68 -4.14 -9.89
C LEU A 71 0.90 -5.47 -9.98
N LYS A 72 -0.04 -5.74 -9.06
CA LYS A 72 -0.93 -6.92 -9.15
C LYS A 72 -1.76 -6.92 -10.42
N ASN A 73 -2.37 -5.78 -10.76
CA ASN A 73 -3.15 -5.62 -11.98
C ASN A 73 -2.30 -5.77 -13.25
N SER A 74 -1.06 -5.27 -13.20
CA SER A 74 -0.09 -5.41 -14.29
C SER A 74 0.33 -6.87 -14.46
N GLN A 75 0.61 -7.57 -13.36
CA GLN A 75 0.92 -9.00 -13.34
C GLN A 75 -0.22 -9.85 -13.96
N GLU A 76 -1.48 -9.56 -13.61
CA GLU A 76 -2.65 -10.24 -14.16
C GLU A 76 -2.71 -10.04 -15.68
N SER A 77 -2.59 -8.79 -16.14
CA SER A 77 -2.68 -8.43 -17.55
C SER A 77 -1.53 -9.03 -18.37
N LEU A 78 -0.28 -8.92 -17.88
CA LEU A 78 0.90 -9.54 -18.49
C LEU A 78 0.79 -11.06 -18.57
N SER A 79 0.24 -11.71 -17.54
CA SER A 79 0.00 -13.16 -17.57
C SER A 79 -1.04 -13.56 -18.63
N GLY A 80 -2.07 -12.73 -18.84
CA GLY A 80 -3.05 -12.92 -19.92
C GLY A 80 -2.43 -12.72 -21.31
N ILE A 81 -1.64 -11.66 -21.48
CA ILE A 81 -0.90 -11.36 -22.72
C ILE A 81 0.02 -12.52 -23.08
N LEU A 82 0.81 -13.01 -22.12
CA LEU A 82 1.74 -14.12 -22.32
C LEU A 82 1.01 -15.37 -22.84
N LYS A 83 -0.12 -15.76 -22.23
CA LYS A 83 -0.92 -16.91 -22.67
C LYS A 83 -1.42 -16.78 -24.11
N ILE A 84 -1.78 -15.57 -24.54
CA ILE A 84 -2.20 -15.33 -25.93
C ILE A 84 -0.98 -15.45 -26.85
N GLN A 85 0.14 -14.83 -26.49
CA GLN A 85 1.36 -14.84 -27.29
C GLN A 85 1.98 -16.24 -27.41
N GLU A 86 1.90 -17.09 -26.40
CA GLU A 86 2.35 -18.49 -26.45
C GLU A 86 1.49 -19.33 -27.40
N ARG A 87 0.16 -19.13 -27.39
CA ARG A 87 -0.74 -19.77 -28.37
C ARG A 87 -0.41 -19.32 -29.80
N GLU A 88 -0.16 -18.04 -29.99
CA GLU A 88 0.23 -17.48 -31.28
C GLU A 88 1.60 -18.01 -31.74
N LEU A 89 2.56 -18.16 -30.83
CA LEU A 89 3.86 -18.75 -31.13
C LEU A 89 3.74 -20.19 -31.64
N ASN A 90 2.91 -21.01 -31.01
CA ASN A 90 2.62 -22.37 -31.48
C ASN A 90 1.96 -22.37 -32.85
N ARG A 91 1.01 -21.46 -33.09
CA ARG A 91 0.33 -21.32 -34.38
C ARG A 91 1.32 -20.94 -35.50
N VAL A 92 2.19 -19.96 -35.25
CA VAL A 92 3.22 -19.53 -36.22
C VAL A 92 4.23 -20.65 -36.47
N ALA A 93 4.63 -21.41 -35.43
CA ALA A 93 5.48 -22.58 -35.60
C ALA A 93 4.85 -23.63 -36.54
N SER A 94 3.54 -23.88 -36.40
CA SER A 94 2.81 -24.83 -37.26
C SER A 94 2.61 -24.34 -38.70
N GLN A 95 2.49 -23.03 -38.92
CA GLN A 95 2.23 -22.47 -40.25
C GLN A 95 3.49 -22.13 -41.05
N SER A 96 4.47 -21.50 -40.40
CA SER A 96 5.67 -20.97 -41.05
C SER A 96 6.93 -21.75 -40.70
N GLY A 97 6.87 -22.67 -39.73
CA GLY A 97 8.03 -23.39 -39.22
C GLY A 97 8.83 -22.59 -38.19
N LYS A 98 9.58 -23.30 -37.33
CA LYS A 98 10.34 -22.71 -36.22
C LYS A 98 11.59 -21.91 -36.63
N THR A 99 11.98 -21.99 -37.90
CA THR A 99 13.13 -21.26 -38.46
C THR A 99 12.70 -20.01 -39.23
N SER A 100 11.39 -19.73 -39.29
CA SER A 100 10.85 -18.56 -39.98
C SER A 100 11.11 -17.27 -39.21
N GLU A 101 11.21 -16.16 -39.94
CA GLU A 101 11.37 -14.83 -39.35
C GLU A 101 10.17 -14.45 -38.47
N GLU A 102 8.96 -14.85 -38.87
CA GLU A 102 7.72 -14.65 -38.14
C GLU A 102 7.75 -15.36 -36.78
N TYR A 103 8.23 -16.60 -36.75
CA TYR A 103 8.40 -17.35 -35.50
C TYR A 103 9.39 -16.66 -34.58
N HIS A 104 10.55 -16.25 -35.10
CA HIS A 104 11.55 -15.52 -34.32
C HIS A 104 10.99 -14.22 -33.73
N LYS A 105 10.27 -13.42 -34.52
CA LYS A 105 9.61 -12.20 -34.03
C LYS A 105 8.60 -12.48 -32.93
N GLN A 106 7.80 -13.54 -33.07
CA GLN A 106 6.83 -13.91 -32.05
C GLN A 106 7.50 -14.46 -30.78
N ALA A 107 8.60 -15.20 -30.92
CA ALA A 107 9.37 -15.72 -29.79
C ALA A 107 9.97 -14.57 -28.97
N MET A 108 10.54 -13.54 -29.62
CA MET A 108 11.05 -12.35 -28.94
C MET A 108 9.95 -11.65 -28.12
N ARG A 109 8.75 -11.46 -28.69
CA ARG A 109 7.62 -10.86 -27.97
C ARG A 109 7.21 -11.66 -26.72
N VAL A 110 7.24 -12.99 -26.80
CA VAL A 110 6.98 -13.88 -25.66
C VAL A 110 8.04 -13.67 -24.57
N GLU A 111 9.32 -13.64 -24.93
CA GLU A 111 10.41 -13.44 -23.97
C GLU A 111 10.40 -12.04 -23.33
N GLU A 112 10.07 -10.99 -24.08
CA GLU A 112 9.88 -9.63 -23.55
C GLU A 112 8.75 -9.58 -22.52
N THR A 113 7.63 -10.25 -22.79
CA THR A 113 6.52 -10.34 -21.82
C THR A 113 6.91 -11.14 -20.58
N LYS A 114 7.65 -12.25 -20.73
CA LYS A 114 8.17 -13.03 -19.59
C LYS A 114 9.11 -12.20 -18.72
N LYS A 115 10.01 -11.44 -19.34
CA LYS A 115 10.91 -10.51 -18.63
C LYS A 115 10.10 -9.47 -17.84
N SER A 116 9.17 -8.78 -18.50
CA SER A 116 8.32 -7.77 -17.87
C SER A 116 7.51 -8.33 -16.68
N LEU A 117 7.01 -9.57 -16.83
CA LEU A 117 6.29 -10.27 -15.77
C LEU A 117 7.21 -10.64 -14.59
N ALA A 118 8.45 -11.06 -14.86
CA ALA A 118 9.43 -11.36 -13.83
C ALA A 118 9.84 -10.09 -13.06
N GLU A 119 10.08 -8.98 -13.76
CA GLU A 119 10.37 -7.67 -13.16
C GLU A 119 9.21 -7.20 -12.27
N THR A 120 7.97 -7.26 -12.77
CA THR A 120 6.76 -6.91 -12.00
C THR A 120 6.64 -7.75 -10.71
N ARG A 121 6.94 -9.05 -10.78
CA ARG A 121 6.91 -9.94 -9.61
C ARG A 121 8.00 -9.62 -8.60
N ALA A 122 9.20 -9.30 -9.07
CA ALA A 122 10.31 -8.92 -8.21
C ALA A 122 10.01 -7.62 -7.46
N GLU A 123 9.49 -6.62 -8.18
CA GLU A 123 9.10 -5.34 -7.61
C GLU A 123 7.96 -5.49 -6.59
N LEU A 124 6.94 -6.30 -6.92
CA LEU A 124 5.83 -6.59 -6.01
C LEU A 124 6.33 -7.22 -4.70
N LYS A 125 7.28 -8.16 -4.78
CA LYS A 125 7.90 -8.77 -3.59
C LYS A 125 8.67 -7.75 -2.76
N TYR A 126 9.42 -6.86 -3.41
CA TYR A 126 10.17 -5.79 -2.75
C TYR A 126 9.25 -4.89 -1.93
N TYR A 127 8.20 -4.32 -2.55
CA TYR A 127 7.26 -3.44 -1.86
C TYR A 127 6.50 -4.14 -0.73
N GLN A 128 6.07 -5.39 -0.92
CA GLN A 128 5.40 -6.16 0.12
C GLN A 128 6.31 -6.41 1.33
N SER A 129 7.59 -6.72 1.10
CA SER A 129 8.55 -6.92 2.18
C SER A 129 8.83 -5.62 2.95
N GLY A 130 8.91 -4.48 2.26
CA GLY A 130 9.07 -3.16 2.88
C GLY A 130 7.88 -2.79 3.76
N LEU A 131 6.65 -3.01 3.28
CA LEU A 131 5.43 -2.77 4.06
C LEU A 131 5.37 -3.65 5.31
N ALA A 132 5.63 -4.96 5.18
CA ALA A 132 5.63 -5.90 6.31
C ALA A 132 6.71 -5.55 7.35
N GLY A 133 7.92 -5.16 6.90
CA GLY A 133 8.98 -4.71 7.79
C GLY A 133 8.62 -3.41 8.53
N GLY A 134 7.92 -2.48 7.87
CA GLY A 134 7.39 -1.27 8.48
C GLY A 134 6.35 -1.56 9.57
N GLU A 135 5.38 -2.43 9.29
CA GLU A 135 4.36 -2.86 10.25
C GLU A 135 4.97 -3.51 11.49
N GLN A 136 5.98 -4.37 11.30
CA GLN A 136 6.69 -5.01 12.41
C GLN A 136 7.42 -3.99 13.30
N LYS A 137 8.13 -3.02 12.70
CA LYS A 137 8.80 -1.95 13.44
C LYS A 137 7.82 -1.10 14.24
N LEU A 138 6.64 -0.81 13.69
CA LEU A 138 5.58 -0.09 14.41
C LEU A 138 5.09 -0.88 15.62
N LYS A 139 4.91 -2.20 15.48
CA LYS A 139 4.53 -3.08 16.57
C LYS A 139 5.58 -3.11 17.68
N GLU A 140 6.85 -3.26 17.32
CA GLU A 140 7.98 -3.23 18.25
C GLU A 140 8.06 -1.90 19.01
N LEU A 141 7.90 -0.77 18.31
CA LEU A 141 7.85 0.55 18.93
C LEU A 141 6.68 0.66 19.91
N ASN A 142 5.50 0.14 19.56
CA ASN A 142 4.34 0.18 20.44
C ASN A 142 4.53 -0.68 21.71
N THR A 143 5.17 -1.85 21.57
CA THR A 143 5.57 -2.68 22.72
C THR A 143 6.58 -1.94 23.60
N ALA A 144 7.59 -1.28 23.01
CA ALA A 144 8.57 -0.49 23.76
C ALA A 144 7.92 0.69 24.51
N LEU A 145 6.96 1.39 23.89
CA LEU A 145 6.19 2.46 24.54
C LEU A 145 5.36 1.95 25.72
N THR A 146 4.74 0.77 25.58
CA THR A 146 3.98 0.13 26.65
C THR A 146 4.88 -0.22 27.82
N HIS A 147 6.03 -0.85 27.55
CA HIS A 147 7.01 -1.18 28.58
C HIS A 147 7.56 0.06 29.29
N ASN A 148 7.83 1.13 28.54
CA ASN A 148 8.27 2.40 29.13
C ASN A 148 7.23 3.00 30.09
N ASN A 149 5.93 2.91 29.74
CA ASN A 149 4.83 3.31 30.63
C ASN A 149 4.74 2.46 31.91
N GLU A 150 5.13 1.19 31.88
CA GLU A 150 5.21 0.33 33.07
C GLU A 150 6.39 0.71 33.97
N LEU A 151 7.55 1.05 33.39
CA LEU A 151 8.70 1.55 34.14
C LEU A 151 8.39 2.86 34.87
N TYR A 152 7.66 3.78 34.23
CA TYR A 152 7.17 4.98 34.90
C TYR A 152 6.28 4.66 36.10
N LYS A 153 5.42 3.63 36.00
CA LYS A 153 4.60 3.17 37.12
C LYS A 153 5.46 2.66 38.26
N ALA A 154 6.36 1.72 37.98
CA ALA A 154 7.24 1.13 38.98
C ALA A 154 8.13 2.19 39.66
N ASN A 155 8.61 3.18 38.90
CA ASN A 155 9.40 4.28 39.46
C ASN A 155 8.55 5.19 40.35
N ALA A 156 7.31 5.52 39.96
CA ALA A 156 6.39 6.28 40.79
C ALA A 156 6.07 5.54 42.11
N ASP A 157 5.78 4.24 42.03
CA ASP A 157 5.50 3.41 43.21
C ASP A 157 6.72 3.33 44.14
N ARG A 158 7.94 3.18 43.58
CA ARG A 158 9.19 3.20 44.35
C ARG A 158 9.42 4.54 45.04
N LEU A 159 9.22 5.66 44.34
CA LEU A 159 9.38 7.00 44.91
C LEU A 159 8.40 7.24 46.05
N GLU A 160 7.18 6.73 45.93
CA GLU A 160 6.16 6.78 46.97
C GLU A 160 6.60 6.01 48.23
N LEU A 161 7.10 4.78 48.06
CA LEU A 161 7.64 3.95 49.15
C LEU A 161 8.87 4.58 49.83
N GLN A 162 9.63 5.41 49.12
CA GLN A 162 10.77 6.16 49.66
C GLN A 162 10.34 7.48 50.35
N GLY A 163 9.04 7.77 50.47
CA GLY A 163 8.53 9.03 51.02
C GLY A 163 8.75 10.25 50.11
N ARG A 164 9.17 10.03 48.85
CA ARG A 164 9.44 11.09 47.86
C ARG A 164 8.16 11.45 47.10
N HIS A 165 7.11 11.84 47.83
CA HIS A 165 5.75 12.03 47.31
C HIS A 165 5.66 12.99 46.11
N ASN A 166 6.31 14.17 46.18
CA ASN A 166 6.29 15.13 45.06
C ASN A 166 6.93 14.54 43.79
N ALA A 167 8.07 13.85 43.92
CA ALA A 167 8.72 13.18 42.80
C ALA A 167 7.87 12.03 42.22
N SER A 168 7.15 11.29 43.08
CA SER A 168 6.20 10.27 42.64
C SER A 168 5.06 10.89 41.83
N LEU A 169 4.44 11.97 42.32
CA LEU A 169 3.35 12.66 41.62
C LEU A 169 3.81 13.25 40.28
N GLN A 170 5.00 13.85 40.21
CA GLN A 170 5.59 14.30 38.94
C GLN A 170 5.82 13.14 37.95
N THR A 171 6.26 11.99 38.45
CA THR A 171 6.44 10.77 37.63
C THR A 171 5.10 10.22 37.13
N LYS A 172 4.06 10.19 37.98
CA LYS A 172 2.68 9.83 37.59
C LYS A 172 2.14 10.79 36.54
N LEU A 173 2.31 12.09 36.74
CA LEU A 173 1.87 13.11 35.80
C LEU A 173 2.51 12.96 34.42
N ALA A 174 3.83 12.73 34.37
CA ALA A 174 4.54 12.48 33.12
C ALA A 174 4.03 11.23 32.40
N ARG A 175 3.82 10.13 33.14
CA ARG A 175 3.23 8.89 32.62
C ARG A 175 1.85 9.10 32.02
N THR A 176 0.95 9.77 32.75
CA THR A 176 -0.44 9.96 32.30
C THR A 176 -0.49 10.91 31.11
N LYS A 177 0.38 11.93 31.03
CA LYS A 177 0.55 12.79 29.84
C LYS A 177 1.02 11.99 28.62
N ASN A 178 1.99 11.08 28.79
CA ASN A 178 2.45 10.20 27.71
C ASN A 178 1.35 9.23 27.26
N ALA A 179 0.64 8.60 28.20
CA ALA A 179 -0.49 7.71 27.88
C ALA A 179 -1.61 8.44 27.12
N TYR A 180 -1.91 9.69 27.49
CA TYR A 180 -2.83 10.56 26.76
C TYR A 180 -2.37 10.81 25.31
N ALA A 181 -1.09 11.16 25.12
CA ALA A 181 -0.53 11.42 23.79
C ALA A 181 -0.58 10.17 22.89
N THR A 182 -0.20 9.00 23.40
CA THR A 182 -0.27 7.72 22.66
C THR A 182 -1.72 7.38 22.28
N GLN A 183 -2.64 7.47 23.25
CA GLN A 183 -4.05 7.16 23.00
C GLN A 183 -4.68 8.13 21.97
N ASN A 184 -4.26 9.40 21.96
CA ASN A 184 -4.73 10.37 20.97
C ASN A 184 -4.27 10.02 19.55
N LYS A 185 -3.04 9.51 19.41
CA LYS A 185 -2.50 9.03 18.13
C LYS A 185 -3.27 7.81 17.62
N GLU A 186 -3.48 6.80 18.47
CA GLU A 186 -4.28 5.62 18.15
C GLU A 186 -5.71 6.00 17.73
N LEU A 187 -6.35 6.92 18.46
CA LEU A 187 -7.68 7.41 18.13
C LEU A 187 -7.72 8.09 16.75
N SER A 188 -6.69 8.86 16.39
CA SER A 188 -6.57 9.47 15.06
C SER A 188 -6.50 8.41 13.96
N GLU A 189 -5.70 7.35 14.18
CA GLU A 189 -5.57 6.23 13.23
C GLU A 189 -6.89 5.46 13.08
N GLN A 190 -7.57 5.19 14.20
CA GLN A 190 -8.89 4.52 14.21
C GLN A 190 -9.97 5.35 13.48
N ARG A 191 -9.93 6.68 13.60
CA ARG A 191 -10.84 7.60 12.88
C ARG A 191 -10.57 7.58 11.37
N GLU A 192 -9.31 7.55 10.95
CA GLU A 192 -8.96 7.41 9.53
C GLU A 192 -9.38 6.05 8.96
N GLN A 193 -9.21 4.97 9.74
CA GLN A 193 -9.73 3.65 9.37
C GLN A 193 -11.26 3.65 9.24
N LEU A 194 -11.97 4.28 10.17
CA LEU A 194 -13.43 4.40 10.10
C LEU A 194 -13.87 5.17 8.84
N LYS A 195 -13.22 6.28 8.53
CA LYS A 195 -13.50 7.09 7.33
C LYS A 195 -13.29 6.30 6.04
N ARG A 196 -12.25 5.44 6.00
CA ARG A 196 -12.00 4.51 4.89
C ARG A 196 -13.13 3.49 4.74
N LEU A 197 -13.55 2.85 5.84
CA LEU A 197 -14.67 1.89 5.84
C LEU A 197 -15.99 2.55 5.43
N GLU A 198 -16.22 3.79 5.84
CA GLU A 198 -17.40 4.57 5.43
C GLU A 198 -17.39 4.89 3.93
N SER A 199 -16.22 5.03 3.31
CA SER A 199 -16.11 5.28 1.87
C SER A 199 -16.13 4.01 0.98
N ALA A 200 -16.09 2.82 1.55
CA ALA A 200 -16.01 1.57 0.79
C ALA A 200 -17.38 1.12 0.24
N GLN A 201 -17.41 0.70 -1.03
CA GLN A 201 -18.63 0.33 -1.77
C GLN A 201 -19.22 -1.01 -1.31
N ASP A 202 -18.38 -1.98 -0.93
CA ASP A 202 -18.76 -3.31 -0.39
C ASP A 202 -18.50 -3.41 1.13
N ARG A 203 -19.04 -2.48 1.91
CA ARG A 203 -18.85 -2.45 3.37
C ARG A 203 -19.84 -3.37 4.10
N SER A 204 -19.35 -4.19 5.04
CA SER A 204 -20.21 -4.89 5.99
C SER A 204 -20.63 -3.95 7.12
N ASN A 205 -21.94 -3.83 7.36
CA ASN A 205 -22.49 -3.05 8.49
C ASN A 205 -21.89 -3.47 9.84
N GLU A 206 -21.51 -4.74 10.00
CA GLU A 206 -20.90 -5.26 11.22
C GLU A 206 -19.49 -4.71 11.44
N SER A 207 -18.66 -4.68 10.39
CA SER A 207 -17.29 -4.16 10.46
C SER A 207 -17.27 -2.68 10.84
N LEU A 208 -18.23 -1.92 10.32
CA LEU A 208 -18.37 -0.49 10.56
C LEU A 208 -18.87 -0.21 11.99
N ALA A 209 -19.83 -0.99 12.48
CA ALA A 209 -20.30 -0.92 13.87
C ALA A 209 -19.18 -1.26 14.87
N LYS A 210 -18.39 -2.31 14.61
CA LYS A 210 -17.22 -2.66 15.42
C LYS A 210 -16.20 -1.53 15.48
N GLN A 211 -15.84 -0.95 14.33
CA GLN A 211 -14.88 0.15 14.29
C GLN A 211 -15.40 1.39 15.05
N ARG A 212 -16.68 1.73 14.92
CA ARG A 212 -17.29 2.84 15.69
C ARG A 212 -17.25 2.60 17.19
N ALA A 213 -17.51 1.38 17.63
CA ALA A 213 -17.41 1.02 19.05
C ALA A 213 -15.98 1.16 19.58
N GLU A 214 -14.96 0.76 18.80
CA GLU A 214 -13.56 0.93 19.19
C GLU A 214 -13.15 2.41 19.26
N VAL A 215 -13.57 3.24 18.30
CA VAL A 215 -13.35 4.70 18.34
C VAL A 215 -13.97 5.30 19.62
N ALA A 216 -15.22 4.94 19.94
CA ALA A 216 -15.91 5.44 21.13
C ALA A 216 -15.22 5.03 22.45
N LYS A 217 -14.71 3.78 22.53
CA LYS A 217 -13.91 3.31 23.68
C LYS A 217 -12.62 4.11 23.83
N SER A 218 -11.91 4.36 22.73
CA SER A 218 -10.69 5.16 22.71
C SER A 218 -10.94 6.61 23.14
N GLU A 219 -12.05 7.22 22.71
CA GLU A 219 -12.48 8.55 23.15
C GLU A 219 -12.77 8.61 24.66
N ALA A 220 -13.49 7.62 25.18
CA ALA A 220 -13.76 7.52 26.62
C ALA A 220 -12.47 7.38 27.44
N LYS A 221 -11.53 6.55 26.99
CA LYS A 221 -10.23 6.37 27.62
C LYS A 221 -9.39 7.64 27.60
N LEU A 222 -9.38 8.36 26.47
CA LEU A 222 -8.72 9.66 26.32
C LEU A 222 -9.28 10.69 27.32
N ALA A 223 -10.61 10.77 27.46
CA ALA A 223 -11.27 11.63 28.43
C ALA A 223 -10.91 11.26 29.88
N GLY A 224 -10.77 9.96 30.17
CA GLY A 224 -10.27 9.45 31.45
C GLY A 224 -8.87 9.98 31.79
N TYR A 225 -7.91 9.80 30.88
CA TYR A 225 -6.55 10.34 31.04
C TYR A 225 -6.54 11.86 31.21
N GLY A 226 -7.38 12.58 30.46
CA GLY A 226 -7.51 14.03 30.61
C GLY A 226 -7.98 14.47 32.00
N LYS A 227 -8.90 13.72 32.62
CA LYS A 227 -9.33 13.97 34.01
C LYS A 227 -8.22 13.67 35.00
N GLU A 228 -7.53 12.54 34.85
CA GLU A 228 -6.44 12.13 35.73
C GLU A 228 -5.27 13.12 35.69
N ILE A 229 -4.87 13.60 34.50
CA ILE A 229 -3.86 14.66 34.35
C ILE A 229 -4.25 15.90 35.14
N LYS A 230 -5.50 16.36 35.03
CA LYS A 230 -5.97 17.55 35.77
C LYS A 230 -5.97 17.34 37.28
N THR A 231 -6.21 16.12 37.75
CA THR A 231 -6.20 15.80 39.19
C THR A 231 -4.77 15.77 39.71
N VAL A 232 -3.88 14.99 39.08
CA VAL A 232 -2.48 14.87 39.51
C VAL A 232 -1.74 16.20 39.37
N GLN A 233 -2.02 16.99 38.32
CA GLN A 233 -1.43 18.33 38.17
C GLN A 233 -1.80 19.24 39.34
N ARG A 234 -3.06 19.25 39.78
CA ARG A 234 -3.49 20.02 40.95
C ARG A 234 -2.76 19.58 42.22
N GLU A 235 -2.59 18.27 42.43
CA GLU A 235 -1.84 17.73 43.58
C GLU A 235 -0.37 18.16 43.56
N VAL A 236 0.28 18.14 42.40
CA VAL A 236 1.65 18.64 42.22
C VAL A 236 1.73 20.15 42.55
N ASP A 237 0.79 20.94 42.04
CA ASP A 237 0.76 22.39 42.23
C ASP A 237 0.49 22.77 43.70
N HIS A 238 -0.37 22.02 44.40
CA HIS A 238 -0.67 22.24 45.82
C HIS A 238 0.51 21.95 46.75
N LEU A 239 1.39 21.01 46.37
CA LEU A 239 2.60 20.67 47.14
C LEU A 239 3.79 21.61 46.83
N ASN A 240 3.67 22.45 45.80
CA ASN A 240 4.69 23.43 45.44
C ASN A 240 4.07 24.80 45.10
N PRO A 241 3.32 25.43 46.03
CA PRO A 241 2.50 26.61 45.75
C PRO A 241 3.32 27.87 45.41
N PHE A 242 4.62 27.87 45.75
CA PHE A 242 5.59 28.91 45.42
C PHE A 242 6.89 28.17 45.11
N GLY A 243 7.40 28.23 43.87
CA GLY A 243 8.53 27.42 43.38
C GLY A 243 9.89 27.67 44.05
N PHE A 244 10.00 27.48 45.36
CA PHE A 244 11.25 27.49 46.10
C PHE A 244 11.74 26.06 46.27
N SER A 245 12.73 25.69 45.45
CA SER A 245 13.70 24.67 45.85
C SER A 245 14.24 25.11 47.21
N LYS A 246 13.93 24.35 48.28
CA LYS A 246 14.76 24.41 49.48
C LYS A 246 16.16 24.01 49.01
N TRP A 247 17.04 25.00 48.92
CA TRP A 247 18.46 24.77 48.91
C TRP A 247 18.79 23.96 50.15
N ASP A 248 19.31 22.76 49.96
CA ASP A 248 19.97 22.02 51.01
C ASP A 248 21.15 22.87 51.49
N LYS A 249 20.97 23.53 52.63
CA LYS A 249 22.07 23.87 53.51
C LYS A 249 22.15 22.76 54.54
N GLU A 250 23.10 21.86 54.34
CA GLU A 250 24.10 21.39 55.32
C GLU A 250 25.02 20.37 54.67
#